data_AF-A0AAW7L247-F1
#
_entry.id   AF-A0AAW7L247-F1
#
_cell.length_a   1.000
_cell.length_b   1.000
_cell.length_c   1.000
_cell.angle_alpha   90.00
_cell.angle_beta   90.00
_cell.angle_gamma   90.00
#
_symmetry.space_group_name_H-M   'P 1'
#
loop_
_entity.id
_entity.type
_entity.pdbx_description
1 polymer ?
#
loop_
_entity_poly.entity_id
_entity_poly.type
_entity_poly.pdbx_seq_one_letter_code
_entity_poly.pdbx_strand_id
1 'polypeptide(L)'
;MRKLVSSLGVFILFTVFSFVFYISTTHKQQQVNKLQITQIEKQIALDLPLLDLSNKLLKHSGNKAALQHYIQTVNAQIQGTGIQVISIVPKHEFNLSLKADEFIRKLNSNNSVVFIVLSLKQAYFSPDVVTIYILLFGISVLLMFMMKQSITYQKNKKLGTEQDSIAPESKSLTLVIDLKSKTLSNSYYPEQQVALANKPLCFYLALVEFCTNNPEAKLNHNKNVPEELLELANKYFYRLVELGHTIRKRPNFNNSLEKTLSEIRAALDDVLNDCPEQKELYYPPKAFGEGSRSRMHSYGLVNVSQGNIEIIGK
;
A
#
# COMPACT_ATOMS: atom_id res chain seq x y z
N MET A 1 17.65 -24.24 2.16
CA MET A 1 16.19 -23.96 2.24
C MET A 1 15.83 -22.47 2.10
N ARG A 2 16.35 -21.54 2.91
CA ARG A 2 15.96 -20.10 2.92
C ARG A 2 16.19 -19.34 1.59
N LYS A 3 17.26 -19.64 0.84
CA LYS A 3 17.49 -19.11 -0.51
C LYS A 3 16.47 -19.65 -1.53
N LEU A 4 16.04 -20.91 -1.36
CA LEU A 4 15.06 -21.57 -2.23
C LEU A 4 13.67 -20.93 -2.07
N VAL A 5 13.24 -20.67 -0.83
CA VAL A 5 11.97 -20.01 -0.51
C VAL A 5 11.91 -18.60 -1.07
N SER A 6 13.03 -17.86 -1.03
CA SER A 6 13.09 -16.54 -1.65
C SER A 6 13.03 -16.58 -3.17
N SER A 7 13.69 -17.56 -3.79
CA SER A 7 13.65 -17.70 -5.25
C SER A 7 12.24 -18.05 -5.71
N LEU A 8 11.56 -18.92 -4.95
CA LEU A 8 10.17 -19.29 -5.19
C LEU A 8 9.23 -18.07 -5.07
N GLY A 9 9.43 -17.20 -4.08
CA GLY A 9 8.64 -15.96 -3.94
C GLY A 9 8.82 -15.00 -5.12
N VAL A 10 10.05 -14.82 -5.62
CA VAL A 10 10.30 -14.01 -6.83
C VAL A 10 9.58 -14.62 -8.04
N PHE A 11 9.66 -15.95 -8.19
CA PHE A 11 9.02 -16.65 -9.30
C PHE A 11 7.50 -16.48 -9.27
N ILE A 12 6.86 -16.64 -8.09
CA ILE A 12 5.41 -16.44 -7.93
C ILE A 12 5.01 -15.00 -8.26
N LEU A 13 5.76 -14.00 -7.77
CA LEU A 13 5.43 -12.61 -8.04
C LEU A 13 5.59 -12.28 -9.54
N PHE A 14 6.65 -12.80 -10.16
CA PHE A 14 6.88 -12.65 -11.59
C PHE A 14 5.79 -13.33 -12.43
N THR A 15 5.35 -14.54 -12.09
CA THR A 15 4.28 -15.22 -12.83
C THR A 15 2.96 -14.47 -12.72
N VAL A 16 2.61 -13.95 -11.54
CA VAL A 16 1.40 -13.12 -11.36
C VAL A 16 1.45 -11.86 -12.21
N PHE A 17 2.54 -11.10 -12.15
CA PHE A 17 2.68 -9.89 -12.97
C PHE A 17 2.72 -10.20 -14.47
N SER A 18 3.40 -11.26 -14.86
CA SER A 18 3.46 -11.71 -16.25
C SER A 18 2.09 -12.11 -16.78
N PHE A 19 1.28 -12.76 -15.95
CA PHE A 19 -0.07 -13.18 -16.31
C PHE A 19 -1.01 -12.00 -16.48
N VAL A 20 -1.00 -11.05 -15.52
CA VAL A 20 -1.80 -9.81 -15.63
C VAL A 20 -1.40 -9.01 -16.86
N PHE A 21 -0.10 -8.86 -17.11
CA PHE A 21 0.41 -8.19 -18.29
C PHE A 21 -0.03 -8.87 -19.58
N TYR A 22 0.08 -10.21 -19.65
CA TYR A 22 -0.36 -11.00 -20.80
C TYR A 22 -1.84 -10.81 -21.14
N ILE A 23 -2.72 -10.89 -20.14
CA ILE A 23 -4.15 -10.67 -20.36
C ILE A 23 -4.40 -9.23 -20.84
N SER A 24 -3.74 -8.26 -20.24
CA SER A 24 -3.92 -6.84 -20.59
C SER A 24 -3.49 -6.54 -22.03
N THR A 25 -2.31 -7.01 -22.43
CA THR A 25 -1.77 -6.79 -23.78
C THR A 25 -2.58 -7.53 -24.84
N THR A 26 -2.97 -8.78 -24.60
CA THR A 26 -3.79 -9.55 -25.54
C THR A 26 -5.16 -8.90 -25.74
N HIS A 27 -5.81 -8.47 -24.66
CA HIS A 27 -7.09 -7.78 -24.75
C HIS A 27 -6.98 -6.46 -25.52
N LYS A 28 -5.97 -5.64 -25.19
CA LYS A 28 -5.71 -4.38 -25.92
C LYS A 28 -5.43 -4.64 -27.40
N GLN A 29 -4.65 -5.67 -27.72
CA GLN A 29 -4.32 -6.02 -29.10
C GLN A 29 -5.56 -6.45 -29.89
N GLN A 30 -6.45 -7.25 -29.28
CA GLN A 30 -7.71 -7.63 -29.91
C GLN A 30 -8.59 -6.41 -30.24
N GLN A 31 -8.65 -5.43 -29.34
CA GLN A 31 -9.40 -4.19 -29.59
C GLN A 31 -8.82 -3.39 -30.75
N VAL A 32 -7.50 -3.20 -30.78
CA VAL A 32 -6.81 -2.48 -31.86
C VAL A 32 -7.02 -3.20 -33.19
N ASN A 33 -6.85 -4.52 -33.23
CA ASN A 33 -7.04 -5.31 -34.44
C ASN A 33 -8.48 -5.20 -34.95
N LYS A 34 -9.48 -5.26 -34.05
CA LYS A 34 -10.89 -5.09 -34.43
C LYS A 34 -11.15 -3.71 -35.05
N LEU A 35 -10.58 -2.65 -34.47
CA LEU A 35 -10.73 -1.29 -35.00
C LEU A 35 -10.08 -1.14 -36.37
N GLN A 36 -8.84 -1.63 -36.53
CA GLN A 36 -8.13 -1.59 -37.81
C GLN A 36 -8.84 -2.39 -38.90
N ILE A 37 -9.31 -3.60 -38.59
CA ILE A 37 -10.11 -4.40 -39.53
C ILE A 37 -11.37 -3.64 -39.94
N THR A 38 -12.07 -3.01 -38.99
CA THR A 38 -13.27 -2.21 -39.29
C THR A 38 -12.95 -1.00 -40.17
N GLN A 39 -11.80 -0.36 -39.99
CA GLN A 39 -11.35 0.75 -40.84
C GLN A 39 -11.04 0.28 -42.26
N ILE A 40 -10.34 -0.84 -42.41
CA ILE A 40 -10.05 -1.47 -43.71
C ILE A 40 -11.35 -1.86 -44.41
N GLU A 41 -12.30 -2.46 -43.69
CA GLU A 41 -13.63 -2.80 -44.23
C GLU A 41 -14.36 -1.55 -44.72
N LYS A 42 -14.35 -0.45 -43.95
CA LYS A 42 -14.98 0.81 -44.35
C LYS A 42 -14.33 1.42 -45.58
N GLN A 43 -13.00 1.43 -45.65
CA GLN A 43 -12.27 1.93 -46.81
C GLN A 43 -12.62 1.12 -48.07
N ILE A 44 -12.55 -0.21 -47.99
CA ILE A 44 -12.91 -1.09 -49.11
C ILE A 44 -14.39 -0.93 -49.48
N ALA A 45 -15.29 -0.74 -48.51
CA ALA A 45 -16.70 -0.51 -48.78
C ALA A 45 -16.96 0.82 -49.52
N LEU A 46 -16.20 1.88 -49.19
CA LEU A 46 -16.27 3.17 -49.89
C LEU A 46 -15.73 3.07 -51.31
N ASP A 47 -14.64 2.33 -51.50
CA ASP A 47 -14.00 2.14 -52.81
C ASP A 47 -14.70 1.08 -53.67
N LEU A 48 -15.62 0.30 -53.09
CA LEU A 48 -16.26 -0.85 -53.74
C LEU A 48 -16.90 -0.53 -55.11
N PRO A 49 -17.57 0.62 -55.33
CA PRO A 49 -18.11 0.98 -56.64
C PRO A 49 -17.04 1.26 -57.70
N LEU A 50 -15.82 1.62 -57.28
CA LEU A 50 -14.66 1.87 -58.16
C LEU A 50 -13.91 0.57 -58.50
N LEU A 51 -14.14 -0.50 -57.73
CA LEU A 51 -13.53 -1.79 -57.97
C LEU A 51 -14.26 -2.51 -59.10
N ASP A 52 -13.50 -2.82 -60.15
CA ASP A 52 -14.02 -3.51 -61.34
C ASP A 52 -14.17 -5.02 -61.10
N LEU A 53 -15.12 -5.38 -60.23
CA LEU A 53 -15.41 -6.75 -59.83
C LEU A 53 -16.27 -7.48 -60.87
N SER A 54 -16.11 -8.81 -60.96
CA SER A 54 -16.96 -9.62 -61.83
C SER A 54 -18.42 -9.61 -61.37
N ASN A 55 -19.33 -9.63 -62.34
CA ASN A 55 -20.76 -9.61 -62.09
C ASN A 55 -21.50 -10.54 -63.04
N LYS A 56 -22.05 -11.63 -62.48
CA LYS A 56 -22.84 -12.62 -63.22
C LYS A 56 -24.09 -12.04 -63.89
N LEU A 57 -24.75 -11.05 -63.27
CA LEU A 57 -25.95 -10.41 -63.83
C LEU A 57 -25.62 -9.58 -65.06
N LEU A 58 -24.47 -8.90 -65.03
CA LEU A 58 -24.00 -8.03 -66.12
C LEU A 58 -23.13 -8.77 -67.15
N LYS A 59 -22.90 -10.08 -66.98
CA LYS A 59 -21.93 -10.89 -67.76
C LYS A 59 -20.54 -10.23 -67.82
N HIS A 60 -20.17 -9.53 -66.77
CA HIS A 60 -18.90 -8.81 -66.68
C HIS A 60 -17.87 -9.64 -65.95
N SER A 61 -16.68 -9.83 -66.53
CA SER A 61 -15.61 -10.65 -65.95
C SER A 61 -14.73 -9.91 -64.94
N GLY A 62 -14.88 -8.59 -64.83
CA GLY A 62 -14.05 -7.73 -63.98
C GLY A 62 -12.60 -7.59 -64.47
N ASN A 63 -11.85 -6.67 -63.84
CA ASN A 63 -10.43 -6.43 -64.10
C ASN A 63 -9.57 -6.91 -62.92
N LYS A 64 -9.04 -8.13 -63.06
CA LYS A 64 -8.19 -8.77 -62.04
C LYS A 64 -6.88 -8.03 -61.78
N ALA A 65 -6.30 -7.40 -62.80
CA ALA A 65 -5.04 -6.67 -62.67
C ALA A 65 -5.21 -5.37 -61.85
N ALA A 66 -6.27 -4.61 -62.14
CA ALA A 66 -6.61 -3.41 -61.37
C ALA A 66 -6.95 -3.75 -59.92
N LEU A 67 -7.68 -4.85 -59.69
CA LEU A 67 -8.00 -5.34 -58.35
C LEU A 67 -6.73 -5.75 -57.56
N GLN A 68 -5.79 -6.44 -58.20
CA GLN A 68 -4.53 -6.81 -57.57
C GLN A 68 -3.69 -5.57 -57.22
N HIS A 69 -3.64 -4.58 -58.11
CA HIS A 69 -2.97 -3.30 -57.84
C HIS A 69 -3.63 -2.54 -56.67
N TYR A 70 -4.96 -2.54 -56.59
CA TYR A 70 -5.68 -1.96 -55.46
C TYR A 70 -5.33 -2.65 -54.15
N ILE A 71 -5.37 -3.99 -54.11
CA ILE A 71 -5.00 -4.77 -52.91
C ILE A 71 -3.56 -4.48 -52.49
N GLN A 72 -2.62 -4.35 -53.44
CA GLN A 72 -1.24 -3.96 -53.15
C GLN A 72 -1.16 -2.56 -52.55
N THR A 73 -1.92 -1.60 -53.08
CA THR A 73 -1.97 -0.22 -52.58
C THR A 73 -2.52 -0.17 -51.15
N VAL A 74 -3.62 -0.86 -50.87
CA VAL A 74 -4.19 -0.96 -49.52
C VAL A 74 -3.19 -1.62 -48.56
N ASN A 75 -2.57 -2.73 -48.96
CA ASN A 75 -1.57 -3.41 -48.15
C ASN A 75 -0.34 -2.55 -47.86
N ALA A 76 0.08 -1.69 -48.79
CA ALA A 76 1.16 -0.73 -48.56
C ALA A 76 0.77 0.35 -47.52
N GLN A 77 -0.49 0.80 -47.54
CA GLN A 77 -1.00 1.77 -46.56
C GLN A 77 -1.13 1.21 -45.14
N ILE A 78 -1.46 -0.08 -45.00
CA ILE A 78 -1.63 -0.74 -43.70
C ILE A 78 -0.37 -1.50 -43.25
N GLN A 79 0.76 -1.28 -43.93
CA GLN A 79 2.02 -1.94 -43.60
C GLN A 79 2.41 -1.68 -42.14
N GLY A 80 2.73 -2.73 -41.40
CA GLY A 80 3.08 -2.67 -39.97
C GLY A 80 1.94 -2.94 -38.99
N THR A 81 0.69 -3.07 -39.47
CA THR A 81 -0.46 -3.46 -38.61
C THR A 81 -0.54 -4.96 -38.34
N GLY A 82 0.17 -5.79 -39.10
CA GLY A 82 0.06 -7.25 -39.06
C GLY A 82 -1.19 -7.80 -39.77
N ILE A 83 -2.02 -6.93 -40.36
CA ILE A 83 -3.18 -7.30 -41.16
C ILE A 83 -2.83 -7.20 -42.64
N GLN A 84 -3.28 -8.17 -43.43
CA GLN A 84 -3.09 -8.17 -44.88
C GLN A 84 -4.41 -8.52 -45.59
N VAL A 85 -4.77 -7.74 -46.62
CA VAL A 85 -5.83 -8.07 -47.56
C VAL A 85 -5.28 -9.06 -48.58
N ILE A 86 -5.85 -10.26 -48.62
CA ILE A 86 -5.40 -11.33 -49.52
C ILE A 86 -6.20 -11.30 -50.82
N SER A 87 -7.52 -11.19 -50.72
CA SER A 87 -8.40 -11.14 -51.89
C SER A 87 -9.72 -10.45 -51.58
N ILE A 88 -10.34 -9.92 -52.63
CA ILE A 88 -11.69 -9.33 -52.60
C ILE A 88 -12.44 -10.03 -53.74
N VAL A 89 -13.45 -10.82 -53.41
CA VAL A 89 -14.14 -11.66 -54.41
C VAL A 89 -15.67 -11.60 -54.24
N PRO A 90 -16.44 -11.56 -55.33
CA PRO A 90 -17.90 -11.71 -55.25
C PRO A 90 -18.30 -13.08 -54.71
N LYS A 91 -19.47 -13.15 -54.05
CA LYS A 91 -20.00 -14.39 -53.43
C LYS A 91 -20.03 -15.60 -54.37
N HIS A 92 -20.27 -15.39 -55.67
CA HIS A 92 -20.41 -16.46 -56.64
C HIS A 92 -19.07 -17.06 -57.10
N GLU A 93 -17.95 -16.36 -56.89
CA GLU A 93 -16.59 -16.83 -57.21
C GLU A 93 -15.83 -17.29 -55.96
N PHE A 94 -16.49 -17.26 -54.80
CA PHE A 94 -15.89 -17.68 -53.54
C PHE A 94 -15.72 -19.21 -53.51
N ASN A 95 -14.54 -19.68 -53.90
CA ASN A 95 -14.12 -21.09 -53.82
C ASN A 95 -12.75 -21.24 -53.12
N LEU A 96 -12.41 -20.30 -52.24
CA LEU A 96 -11.12 -20.26 -51.56
C LEU A 96 -11.21 -21.07 -50.26
N SER A 97 -10.36 -22.09 -50.14
CA SER A 97 -10.10 -22.75 -48.86
C SER A 97 -9.26 -21.80 -47.99
N LEU A 98 -9.80 -21.39 -46.84
CA LEU A 98 -9.11 -20.50 -45.91
C LEU A 98 -7.92 -21.22 -45.26
N LYS A 99 -6.79 -20.53 -45.16
CA LYS A 99 -5.67 -20.97 -44.31
C LYS A 99 -5.97 -20.66 -42.84
N ALA A 100 -5.20 -21.25 -41.92
CA ALA A 100 -5.41 -21.11 -40.46
C ALA A 100 -5.44 -19.65 -39.96
N ASP A 101 -4.67 -18.76 -40.60
CA ASP A 101 -4.56 -17.34 -40.21
C ASP A 101 -5.43 -16.40 -41.05
N GLU A 102 -6.31 -16.96 -41.89
CA GLU A 102 -7.18 -16.22 -42.80
C GLU A 102 -8.63 -16.24 -42.32
N PHE A 103 -9.31 -15.11 -42.44
CA PHE A 103 -10.73 -14.98 -42.09
C PHE A 103 -11.47 -14.12 -43.11
N ILE A 104 -12.78 -14.33 -43.19
CA ILE A 104 -13.64 -13.66 -44.16
C ILE A 104 -14.41 -12.53 -43.50
N ARG A 105 -14.56 -11.42 -44.22
CA ARG A 105 -15.50 -10.35 -43.93
C ARG A 105 -16.45 -10.15 -45.10
N LYS A 106 -17.71 -9.93 -44.80
CA LYS A 106 -18.78 -9.81 -45.80
C LYS A 106 -19.19 -8.35 -45.91
N LEU A 107 -19.13 -7.81 -47.12
CA LEU A 107 -19.69 -6.52 -47.48
C LEU A 107 -20.94 -6.73 -48.34
N ASN A 108 -22.01 -6.02 -47.98
CA ASN A 108 -23.22 -5.96 -48.79
C ASN A 108 -23.18 -4.70 -49.65
N SER A 109 -23.20 -4.87 -50.97
CA SER A 109 -23.45 -3.78 -51.92
C SER A 109 -24.88 -3.90 -52.45
N ASN A 110 -25.39 -2.84 -53.07
CA ASN A 110 -26.73 -2.80 -53.64
C ASN A 110 -26.94 -3.88 -54.72
N ASN A 111 -25.87 -4.25 -55.44
CA ASN A 111 -25.97 -5.15 -56.59
C ASN A 111 -25.38 -6.55 -56.31
N SER A 112 -24.56 -6.72 -55.26
CA SER A 112 -23.90 -7.99 -54.98
C SER A 112 -23.34 -8.06 -53.55
N VAL A 113 -23.12 -9.29 -53.07
CA VAL A 113 -22.36 -9.56 -51.84
C VAL A 113 -20.91 -9.81 -52.21
N VAL A 114 -20.00 -9.11 -51.53
CA VAL A 114 -18.55 -9.22 -51.73
C VAL A 114 -17.90 -9.73 -50.45
N PHE A 115 -16.97 -10.66 -50.59
CA PHE A 115 -16.17 -11.20 -49.51
C PHE A 115 -14.76 -10.65 -49.57
N ILE A 116 -14.26 -10.21 -48.43
CA ILE A 116 -12.86 -9.81 -48.22
C ILE A 116 -12.20 -10.92 -47.43
N VAL A 117 -11.11 -11.46 -47.95
CA VAL A 117 -10.23 -12.40 -47.23
C VAL A 117 -9.08 -11.61 -46.63
N LEU A 118 -8.99 -11.65 -45.31
CA LEU A 118 -7.96 -10.98 -44.53
C LEU A 118 -7.09 -12.02 -43.84
N SER A 119 -5.79 -11.75 -43.72
CA SER A 119 -4.89 -12.52 -42.87
C SER A 119 -4.42 -11.66 -41.71
N LEU A 120 -4.36 -12.23 -40.51
CA LEU A 120 -3.79 -11.58 -39.33
C LEU A 120 -2.54 -12.35 -38.90
N LYS A 121 -1.37 -11.78 -39.18
CA LYS A 121 -0.07 -12.31 -38.79
C LYS A 121 0.57 -11.36 -37.80
N GLN A 122 0.39 -11.68 -36.52
CA GLN A 122 0.96 -10.86 -35.45
C GLN A 122 1.65 -11.74 -34.41
N ALA A 123 2.96 -11.56 -34.28
CA ALA A 123 3.74 -12.22 -33.24
C ALA A 123 3.49 -11.51 -31.90
N TYR A 124 3.10 -12.27 -30.88
CA TYR A 124 2.94 -11.75 -29.53
C TYR A 124 4.28 -11.30 -28.91
N PHE A 125 5.34 -12.05 -29.17
CA PHE A 125 6.68 -11.76 -28.67
C PHE A 125 7.41 -10.79 -29.59
N SER A 126 7.09 -9.51 -29.49
CA SER A 126 7.92 -8.44 -30.03
C SER A 126 9.09 -8.11 -29.07
N PRO A 127 10.19 -7.52 -29.55
CA PRO A 127 11.30 -7.11 -28.68
C PRO A 127 10.85 -6.16 -27.56
N ASP A 128 9.85 -5.32 -27.81
CA ASP A 128 9.28 -4.41 -26.81
C ASP A 128 8.59 -5.17 -25.67
N VAL A 129 7.80 -6.18 -26.03
CA VAL A 129 7.11 -7.06 -25.06
C VAL A 129 8.13 -7.83 -24.21
N VAL A 130 9.21 -8.33 -24.83
CA VAL A 130 10.29 -9.03 -24.12
C VAL A 130 10.99 -8.10 -23.13
N THR A 131 11.29 -6.86 -23.54
CA THR A 131 11.87 -5.82 -22.66
C THR A 131 11.01 -5.58 -21.42
N ILE A 132 9.68 -5.52 -21.59
CA ILE A 132 8.75 -5.34 -20.47
C ILE A 132 8.77 -6.55 -19.52
N TYR A 133 8.82 -7.79 -20.03
CA TYR A 133 8.95 -8.96 -19.16
C TYR A 133 10.24 -8.95 -18.34
N ILE A 134 11.36 -8.49 -18.92
CA ILE A 134 12.63 -8.33 -18.19
C ILE A 134 12.47 -7.27 -17.07
N LEU A 135 11.80 -6.15 -17.36
CA LEU A 135 11.52 -5.11 -16.36
C LEU A 135 10.65 -5.66 -15.21
N LEU A 136 9.59 -6.40 -15.54
CA LEU A 136 8.72 -7.03 -14.53
C LEU A 136 9.49 -8.01 -13.65
N PHE A 137 10.43 -8.78 -14.21
CA PHE A 137 11.32 -9.62 -13.43
C PHE A 137 12.18 -8.81 -12.46
N GLY A 138 12.77 -7.69 -12.92
CA GLY A 138 13.54 -6.78 -12.08
C GLY A 138 12.72 -6.20 -10.91
N ILE A 139 11.48 -5.78 -11.19
CA ILE A 139 10.54 -5.29 -10.17
C ILE A 139 10.24 -6.39 -9.14
N SER A 140 10.03 -7.63 -9.58
CA SER A 140 9.78 -8.75 -8.67
C SER A 140 10.94 -9.03 -7.73
N VAL A 141 12.18 -8.94 -8.23
CA VAL A 141 13.38 -9.07 -7.41
C VAL A 141 13.47 -7.94 -6.38
N LEU A 142 13.23 -6.69 -6.81
CA LEU A 142 13.27 -5.52 -5.93
C LEU A 142 12.24 -5.60 -4.80
N LEU A 143 10.99 -5.97 -5.12
CA LEU A 143 9.92 -6.12 -4.14
C LEU A 143 10.23 -7.23 -3.13
N MET A 144 10.75 -8.37 -3.59
CA MET A 144 11.19 -9.44 -2.70
C MET A 144 12.38 -9.05 -1.82
N PHE A 145 13.29 -8.22 -2.34
CA PHE A 145 14.39 -7.66 -1.56
C PHE A 145 13.90 -6.71 -0.48
N MET A 146 12.98 -5.80 -0.81
CA MET A 146 12.32 -4.90 0.16
C MET A 146 11.53 -5.68 1.22
N MET A 147 10.77 -6.71 0.81
CA MET A 147 10.04 -7.56 1.74
C MET A 147 10.98 -8.30 2.68
N LYS A 148 12.10 -8.85 2.18
CA LYS A 148 13.15 -9.44 3.03
C LYS A 148 13.77 -8.45 3.98
N GLN A 149 14.07 -7.23 3.53
CA GLN A 149 14.61 -6.19 4.40
C GLN A 149 13.62 -5.83 5.50
N SER A 150 12.33 -5.68 5.17
CA SER A 150 11.30 -5.42 6.19
C SER A 150 11.14 -6.58 7.17
N ILE A 151 11.17 -7.84 6.71
CA ILE A 151 11.11 -9.02 7.57
C ILE A 151 12.39 -9.16 8.39
N THR A 152 13.56 -8.82 7.84
CA THR A 152 14.84 -8.86 8.58
C THR A 152 14.93 -7.72 9.57
N TYR A 153 14.41 -6.54 9.24
CA TYR A 153 14.28 -5.42 10.15
C TYR A 153 13.31 -5.75 11.28
N GLN A 154 12.14 -6.31 10.99
CA GLN A 154 11.20 -6.80 12.00
C GLN A 154 11.76 -7.99 12.78
N LYS A 155 12.49 -8.90 12.13
CA LYS A 155 13.16 -10.01 12.80
C LYS A 155 14.31 -9.51 13.64
N ASN A 156 15.07 -8.50 13.26
CA ASN A 156 16.12 -7.93 14.10
C ASN A 156 15.54 -7.03 15.20
N LYS A 157 14.37 -6.41 14.98
CA LYS A 157 13.54 -5.82 16.04
C LYS A 157 13.21 -6.92 17.05
N LYS A 158 12.67 -8.06 16.59
CA LYS A 158 12.29 -9.24 17.40
C LYS A 158 13.46 -10.06 17.95
N LEU A 159 14.60 -10.15 17.27
CA LEU A 159 15.81 -10.89 17.65
C LEU A 159 16.70 -10.00 18.51
N GLY A 160 16.65 -8.68 18.35
CA GLY A 160 17.06 -7.74 19.40
C GLY A 160 16.18 -7.88 20.65
N THR A 161 14.92 -8.33 20.50
CA THR A 161 14.06 -8.75 21.62
C THR A 161 14.35 -10.18 22.13
N GLU A 162 14.78 -11.13 21.26
CA GLU A 162 14.98 -12.56 21.61
C GLU A 162 16.45 -12.95 21.89
N GLN A 163 17.46 -12.19 21.47
CA GLN A 163 18.87 -12.50 21.73
C GLN A 163 19.34 -12.02 23.12
N ASP A 164 18.45 -11.33 23.84
CA ASP A 164 18.46 -11.18 25.29
C ASP A 164 17.82 -12.38 26.03
N SER A 165 17.32 -13.41 25.32
CA SER A 165 16.76 -14.61 25.94
C SER A 165 17.70 -15.81 25.84
N ILE A 166 18.68 -15.82 26.76
CA ILE A 166 19.06 -17.06 27.45
C ILE A 166 17.98 -17.24 28.54
N ALA A 167 17.20 -18.31 28.47
CA ALA A 167 16.01 -18.57 29.30
C ALA A 167 16.29 -18.55 30.83
N PRO A 168 15.26 -18.41 31.71
CA PRO A 168 14.01 -17.66 31.61
C PRO A 168 13.72 -16.87 32.92
N GLU A 169 13.73 -15.53 32.87
CA GLU A 169 12.92 -14.72 33.78
C GLU A 169 12.31 -13.57 32.97
N SER A 170 11.02 -13.36 33.16
CA SER A 170 10.20 -12.38 32.45
C SER A 170 10.87 -11.00 32.38
N LYS A 171 11.41 -10.62 31.23
CA LYS A 171 11.80 -9.22 30.98
C LYS A 171 10.53 -8.42 30.74
N SER A 172 9.88 -8.03 31.84
CA SER A 172 8.74 -7.12 31.86
C SER A 172 9.14 -5.81 31.19
N LEU A 173 8.27 -5.29 30.31
CA LEU A 173 8.47 -4.01 29.64
C LEU A 173 8.81 -2.93 30.66
N THR A 174 9.87 -2.17 30.40
CA THR A 174 10.24 -0.99 31.20
C THR A 174 9.79 0.25 30.45
N LEU A 175 8.97 1.10 31.10
CA LEU A 175 8.67 2.44 30.61
C LEU A 175 9.85 3.36 30.95
N VAL A 176 10.46 3.98 29.95
CA VAL A 176 11.60 4.88 30.13
C VAL A 176 11.12 6.31 30.00
N ILE A 177 11.34 7.11 31.04
CA ILE A 177 11.00 8.53 31.09
C ILE A 177 12.30 9.33 31.14
N ASP A 178 12.62 10.03 30.06
CA ASP A 178 13.85 10.83 29.97
C ASP A 178 13.56 12.31 30.16
N LEU A 179 14.05 12.87 31.26
CA LEU A 179 13.94 14.29 31.61
C LEU A 179 14.84 15.18 30.74
N LYS A 180 15.94 14.67 30.19
CA LYS A 180 16.87 15.45 29.35
C LYS A 180 16.34 15.66 27.95
N SER A 181 15.70 14.64 27.38
CA SER A 181 15.05 14.75 26.07
C SER A 181 13.56 15.14 26.17
N LYS A 182 12.96 15.05 27.36
CA LYS A 182 11.53 15.22 27.64
C LYS A 182 10.65 14.23 26.87
N THR A 183 11.11 13.00 26.77
CA THR A 183 10.44 11.95 26.00
C THR A 183 10.03 10.78 26.88
N LEU A 184 8.96 10.11 26.46
CA LEU A 184 8.60 8.77 26.90
C LEU A 184 8.98 7.78 25.81
N SER A 185 9.57 6.66 26.22
CA SER A 185 9.82 5.52 25.35
C SER A 185 9.60 4.23 26.13
N ASN A 186 9.63 3.10 25.43
CA ASN A 186 9.56 1.79 26.06
C ASN A 186 10.85 1.00 25.77
N SER A 187 11.16 0.03 26.63
CA SER A 187 12.38 -0.76 26.52
C SER A 187 12.46 -1.63 25.25
N TYR A 188 11.32 -1.97 24.63
CA TYR A 188 11.31 -2.78 23.41
C TYR A 188 11.60 -1.95 22.15
N TYR A 189 11.19 -0.69 22.13
CA TYR A 189 11.23 0.24 20.99
C TYR A 189 11.79 1.59 21.43
N PRO A 190 13.10 1.69 21.74
CA PRO A 190 13.73 2.94 22.19
C PRO A 190 13.70 4.06 21.14
N GLU A 191 13.51 3.72 19.87
CA GLU A 191 13.35 4.66 18.75
C GLU A 191 11.98 5.36 18.74
N GLN A 192 10.98 4.80 19.42
CA GLN A 192 9.62 5.35 19.51
C GLN A 192 9.54 6.29 20.70
N GLN A 193 10.06 7.51 20.51
CA GLN A 193 10.09 8.55 21.53
C GLN A 193 8.93 9.53 21.31
N VAL A 194 8.12 9.70 22.34
CA VAL A 194 7.01 10.66 22.33
C VAL A 194 7.34 11.80 23.28
N ALA A 195 7.43 13.01 22.75
CA ALA A 195 7.70 14.20 23.53
C ALA A 195 6.46 14.64 24.31
N LEU A 196 6.60 14.94 25.60
CA LEU A 196 5.54 15.57 26.40
C LEU A 196 5.83 17.03 26.70
N ALA A 197 4.74 17.79 26.85
CA ALA A 197 4.81 19.12 27.42
C ALA A 197 5.25 19.05 28.89
N ASN A 198 5.94 20.10 29.35
CA ASN A 198 6.58 20.14 30.67
C ASN A 198 5.61 19.85 31.83
N LYS A 199 4.39 20.41 31.79
CA LYS A 199 3.40 20.22 32.85
C LYS A 199 2.91 18.75 32.93
N PRO A 200 2.42 18.12 31.84
CA PRO A 200 2.15 16.68 31.80
C PRO A 200 3.32 15.80 32.24
N LEU A 201 4.53 16.08 31.76
CA LEU A 201 5.72 15.29 32.08
C LEU A 201 6.03 15.30 33.58
N CYS A 202 6.13 16.48 34.19
CA CYS A 202 6.38 16.62 35.63
C CYS A 202 5.27 15.98 36.46
N PHE A 203 4.01 16.14 36.02
CA PHE A 203 2.87 15.57 36.74
C PHE A 203 2.86 14.04 36.67
N TYR A 204 3.18 13.46 35.52
CA TYR A 204 3.24 12.01 35.36
C TYR A 204 4.36 11.38 36.18
N LEU A 205 5.55 11.97 36.17
CA LEU A 205 6.67 11.52 37.01
C LEU A 205 6.32 11.52 38.50
N ALA A 206 5.70 12.61 38.95
CA ALA A 206 5.22 12.70 40.32
C ALA A 206 4.13 11.66 40.62
N LEU A 207 3.21 11.43 39.68
CA LEU A 207 2.13 10.45 39.83
C LEU A 207 2.69 9.03 39.96
N VAL A 208 3.69 8.69 39.14
CA VAL A 208 4.41 7.42 39.23
C VAL A 208 5.07 7.29 40.60
N GLU A 209 5.90 8.24 41.01
CA GLU A 209 6.63 8.17 42.29
C GLU A 209 5.67 8.14 43.49
N PHE A 210 4.58 8.91 43.45
CA PHE A 210 3.56 8.93 44.49
C PHE A 210 2.79 7.61 44.58
N CYS A 211 2.34 7.05 43.46
CA CYS A 211 1.60 5.79 43.44
C CYS A 211 2.49 4.58 43.79
N THR A 212 3.79 4.63 43.48
CA THR A 212 4.75 3.61 43.92
C THR A 212 4.92 3.62 45.45
N ASN A 213 4.99 4.81 46.05
CA ASN A 213 5.15 4.96 47.50
C ASN A 213 3.83 4.76 48.28
N ASN A 214 2.69 5.01 47.63
CA ASN A 214 1.35 4.93 48.23
C ASN A 214 0.38 4.12 47.33
N PRO A 215 0.52 2.78 47.27
CA PRO A 215 -0.27 1.94 46.34
C PRO A 215 -1.78 1.95 46.64
N GLU A 216 -2.17 2.15 47.89
CA GLU A 216 -3.58 2.17 48.34
C GLU A 216 -4.25 3.56 48.22
N ALA A 217 -3.51 4.59 47.76
CA ALA A 217 -4.03 5.95 47.70
C ALA A 217 -5.07 6.14 46.59
N LYS A 218 -6.30 6.52 46.98
CA LYS A 218 -7.40 6.81 46.05
C LYS A 218 -7.42 8.29 45.67
N LEU A 219 -6.99 8.60 44.44
CA LEU A 219 -6.91 9.96 43.91
C LEU A 219 -8.18 10.33 43.13
N ASN A 220 -9.03 11.21 43.66
CA ASN A 220 -10.31 11.57 43.03
C ASN A 220 -10.20 12.85 42.18
N HIS A 221 -10.79 12.86 40.98
CA HIS A 221 -10.86 14.02 40.09
C HIS A 221 -11.52 15.27 40.68
N ASN A 222 -12.47 15.10 41.61
CA ASN A 222 -13.24 16.20 42.19
C ASN A 222 -12.56 16.84 43.42
N LYS A 223 -11.42 16.29 43.86
CA LYS A 223 -10.63 16.83 44.97
C LYS A 223 -9.37 17.49 44.43
N ASN A 224 -8.83 18.42 45.20
CA ASN A 224 -7.50 18.94 44.92
C ASN A 224 -6.48 17.80 44.98
N VAL A 225 -5.45 17.94 44.16
CA VAL A 225 -4.30 17.05 44.16
C VAL A 225 -3.65 17.07 45.55
N PRO A 226 -3.31 15.91 46.15
CA PRO A 226 -2.64 15.86 47.44
C PRO A 226 -1.36 16.70 47.46
N GLU A 227 -1.08 17.33 48.60
CA GLU A 227 0.06 18.24 48.75
C GLU A 227 1.39 17.54 48.47
N GLU A 228 1.56 16.31 48.95
CA GLU A 228 2.73 15.46 48.67
C GLU A 228 2.96 15.22 47.16
N LEU A 229 1.88 14.97 46.40
CA LEU A 229 1.96 14.80 44.94
C LEU A 229 2.35 16.12 44.25
N LEU A 230 1.81 17.24 44.74
CA LEU A 230 2.19 18.56 44.25
C LEU A 230 3.67 18.83 44.51
N GLU A 231 4.18 18.55 45.71
CA GLU A 231 5.60 18.72 46.05
C GLU A 231 6.52 17.94 45.10
N LEU A 232 6.20 16.67 44.83
CA LEU A 232 6.92 15.86 43.85
C LEU A 232 6.87 16.46 42.44
N ALA A 233 5.70 16.88 41.98
CA ALA A 233 5.55 17.50 40.65
C ALA A 233 6.36 18.78 40.53
N ASN A 234 6.46 19.55 41.62
CA ASN A 234 7.27 20.77 41.66
C ASN A 234 8.76 20.48 41.72
N LYS A 235 9.19 19.45 42.45
CA LYS A 235 10.58 18.97 42.43
C LYS A 235 11.03 18.64 41.01
N TYR A 236 10.24 17.89 40.26
CA TYR A 236 10.54 17.59 38.85
C TYR A 236 10.49 18.82 37.94
N PHE A 237 9.61 19.79 38.24
CA PHE A 237 9.60 21.06 37.52
C PHE A 237 10.88 21.86 37.74
N TYR A 238 11.37 21.97 38.97
CA TYR A 238 12.65 22.62 39.26
C TYR A 238 13.81 21.90 38.56
N ARG A 239 13.79 20.56 38.51
CA ARG A 239 14.76 19.80 37.73
C ARG A 239 14.74 20.14 36.23
N LEU A 240 13.56 20.32 35.63
CA LEU A 240 13.47 20.78 34.24
C LEU A 240 13.99 22.22 34.05
N VAL A 241 13.86 23.08 35.05
CA VAL A 241 14.43 24.43 35.02
C VAL A 241 15.96 24.36 35.07
N GLU A 242 16.54 23.54 35.95
CA GLU A 242 17.99 23.29 36.02
C GLU A 242 18.57 22.76 34.71
N LEU A 243 17.84 21.85 34.04
CA LEU A 243 18.22 21.30 32.74
C LEU A 243 18.03 22.29 31.57
N GLY A 244 17.53 23.51 31.83
CA GLY A 244 17.34 24.55 30.82
C GLY A 244 16.11 24.36 29.93
N HIS A 245 15.19 23.44 30.28
CA HIS A 245 14.01 23.15 29.46
C HIS A 245 12.86 24.14 29.63
N THR A 246 12.91 24.99 30.66
CA THR A 246 11.91 26.05 30.85
C THR A 246 12.40 27.17 31.77
N ILE A 247 11.99 28.40 31.44
CA ILE A 247 12.15 29.61 32.26
C ILE A 247 10.79 30.19 32.69
N ARG A 248 9.70 29.44 32.46
CA ARG A 248 8.33 29.91 32.69
C ARG A 248 7.94 29.82 34.16
N LYS A 249 6.91 30.59 34.55
CA LYS A 249 6.30 30.54 35.88
C LYS A 249 5.83 29.13 36.23
N ARG A 250 6.01 28.73 37.50
CA ARG A 250 5.58 27.45 38.07
C ARG A 250 4.15 27.11 37.65
N PRO A 251 3.91 25.93 37.04
CA PRO A 251 2.58 25.52 36.62
C PRO A 251 1.71 25.22 37.83
N ASN A 252 0.42 25.59 37.75
CA ASN A 252 -0.57 25.13 38.71
C ASN A 252 -1.10 23.76 38.26
N PHE A 253 -0.77 22.71 39.01
CA PHE A 253 -1.16 21.32 38.70
C PHE A 253 -2.61 20.97 39.09
N ASN A 254 -3.26 21.77 39.95
CA ASN A 254 -4.70 21.61 40.24
C ASN A 254 -5.59 22.12 39.09
N ASN A 255 -5.13 23.13 38.35
CA ASN A 255 -5.90 23.63 37.21
C ASN A 255 -5.80 22.67 36.01
N SER A 256 -6.93 22.37 35.37
CA SER A 256 -6.98 21.60 34.11
C SER A 256 -6.40 20.19 34.24
N LEU A 257 -6.57 19.55 35.41
CA LEU A 257 -6.08 18.21 35.71
C LEU A 257 -6.53 17.17 34.67
N GLU A 258 -7.81 17.20 34.27
CA GLU A 258 -8.35 16.29 33.26
C GLU A 258 -7.66 16.42 31.91
N LYS A 259 -7.33 17.65 31.50
CA LYS A 259 -6.58 17.92 30.27
C LYS A 259 -5.16 17.37 30.37
N THR A 260 -4.49 17.60 31.50
CA THR A 260 -3.13 17.08 31.75
C THR A 260 -3.10 15.55 31.73
N LEU A 261 -4.07 14.88 32.38
CA LEU A 261 -4.20 13.42 32.33
C LEU A 261 -4.52 12.91 30.92
N SER A 262 -5.31 13.65 30.14
CA SER A 262 -5.63 13.26 28.76
C SER A 262 -4.42 13.36 27.83
N GLU A 263 -3.57 14.37 28.00
CA GLU A 263 -2.30 14.50 27.27
C GLU A 263 -1.32 13.37 27.64
N ILE A 264 -1.25 12.98 28.92
CA ILE A 264 -0.45 11.83 29.36
C ILE A 264 -0.95 10.54 28.71
N ARG A 265 -2.26 10.30 28.74
CA ARG A 265 -2.88 9.11 28.13
C ARG A 265 -2.60 9.02 26.65
N ALA A 266 -2.75 10.12 25.91
CA ALA A 266 -2.46 10.15 24.48
C ALA A 266 -0.99 9.80 24.19
N ALA A 267 -0.05 10.37 24.96
CA ALA A 267 1.36 10.04 24.79
C ALA A 267 1.67 8.57 25.13
N LEU A 268 1.03 8.01 26.17
CA LEU A 268 1.17 6.59 26.49
C LEU A 268 0.51 5.68 25.45
N ASP A 269 -0.60 6.10 24.84
CA ASP A 269 -1.23 5.37 23.73
C ASP A 269 -0.30 5.29 22.53
N ASP A 270 0.41 6.38 22.22
CA ASP A 270 1.41 6.42 21.16
C ASP A 270 2.64 5.56 21.50
N VAL A 271 3.12 5.55 22.75
CA VAL A 271 4.29 4.73 23.17
C VAL A 271 3.97 3.24 23.29
N LEU A 272 2.77 2.89 23.75
CA LEU A 272 2.35 1.50 24.04
C LEU A 272 1.42 0.93 22.97
N ASN A 273 1.36 1.54 21.78
CA ASN A 273 0.51 1.08 20.69
C ASN A 273 0.76 -0.39 20.31
N ASP A 274 2.04 -0.79 20.30
CA ASP A 274 2.47 -2.14 19.96
C ASP A 274 2.34 -3.14 21.16
N CYS A 275 2.00 -2.66 22.36
CA CYS A 275 1.92 -3.46 23.60
C CYS A 275 0.66 -3.11 24.42
N PRO A 276 -0.56 -3.37 23.90
CA PRO A 276 -1.80 -2.93 24.54
C PRO A 276 -2.06 -3.59 25.91
N GLU A 277 -1.57 -4.81 26.12
CA GLU A 277 -1.75 -5.58 27.37
C GLU A 277 -1.10 -4.91 28.58
N GLN A 278 -0.05 -4.10 28.37
CA GLN A 278 0.68 -3.43 29.44
C GLN A 278 0.14 -2.03 29.76
N LYS A 279 -0.88 -1.57 29.02
CA LYS A 279 -1.53 -0.28 29.29
C LYS A 279 -2.10 -0.24 30.71
N GLU A 280 -2.65 -1.34 31.21
CA GLU A 280 -3.23 -1.39 32.56
C GLU A 280 -2.23 -1.08 33.69
N LEU A 281 -0.92 -1.21 33.46
CA LEU A 281 0.13 -0.94 34.45
C LEU A 281 0.50 0.55 34.53
N TYR A 282 0.55 1.23 33.39
CA TYR A 282 1.13 2.58 33.26
C TYR A 282 0.09 3.67 33.00
N TYR A 283 -1.15 3.29 32.68
CA TYR A 283 -2.19 4.19 32.19
C TYR A 283 -3.05 4.75 33.33
N PRO A 284 -3.18 6.08 33.47
CA PRO A 284 -4.11 6.68 34.43
C PRO A 284 -5.57 6.35 34.03
N PRO A 285 -6.40 5.77 34.90
CA PRO A 285 -7.77 5.40 34.55
C PRO A 285 -8.59 6.60 34.08
N LYS A 286 -9.42 6.41 33.05
CA LYS A 286 -10.38 7.44 32.61
C LYS A 286 -11.66 7.30 33.44
N ALA A 287 -12.22 8.42 33.89
CA ALA A 287 -13.55 8.42 34.48
C ALA A 287 -14.60 8.00 33.43
N PHE A 288 -15.36 6.95 33.69
CA PHE A 288 -16.47 6.50 32.85
C PHE A 288 -17.82 6.98 33.44
N GLY A 289 -18.76 7.38 32.59
CA GLY A 289 -20.11 7.84 32.98
C GLY A 289 -20.57 9.14 32.29
N GLU A 290 -21.88 9.36 32.20
CA GLU A 290 -22.50 10.59 31.66
C GLU A 290 -22.03 11.82 32.45
N GLY A 291 -21.15 12.61 31.81
CA GLY A 291 -20.58 13.81 32.38
C GLY A 291 -19.24 13.58 33.08
N SER A 292 -18.32 14.53 32.94
CA SER A 292 -16.97 14.57 33.52
C SER A 292 -16.94 14.65 35.07
N ARG A 293 -17.97 14.15 35.74
CA ARG A 293 -18.21 14.30 37.19
C ARG A 293 -18.57 12.98 37.87
N SER A 294 -18.27 11.84 37.25
CA SER A 294 -18.52 10.55 37.91
C SER A 294 -17.63 10.43 39.16
N ARG A 295 -18.30 10.40 40.33
CA ARG A 295 -17.71 10.62 41.66
C ARG A 295 -16.80 9.49 42.16
N MET A 296 -16.74 8.38 41.44
CA MET A 296 -16.25 7.08 41.93
C MET A 296 -14.92 6.63 41.32
N HIS A 297 -14.38 7.36 40.34
CA HIS A 297 -13.18 6.91 39.62
C HIS A 297 -11.91 7.58 40.16
N SER A 298 -10.94 6.74 40.53
CA SER A 298 -9.60 7.17 40.91
C SER A 298 -8.73 7.32 39.67
N TYR A 299 -7.89 8.35 39.60
CA TYR A 299 -6.88 8.49 38.55
C TYR A 299 -5.49 7.96 38.95
N GLY A 300 -5.36 7.40 40.15
CA GLY A 300 -4.13 6.77 40.62
C GLY A 300 -3.78 5.53 39.79
N LEU A 301 -2.47 5.26 39.67
CA LEU A 301 -1.94 4.10 38.96
C LEU A 301 -1.97 2.89 39.90
N VAL A 302 -2.96 2.01 39.74
CA VAL A 302 -3.25 0.91 40.68
C VAL A 302 -2.17 -0.18 40.66
N ASN A 303 -1.58 -0.44 39.48
CA ASN A 303 -0.64 -1.54 39.28
C ASN A 303 0.79 -1.06 38.96
N VAL A 304 1.12 0.21 39.24
CA VAL A 304 2.43 0.79 38.86
C VAL A 304 3.60 0.08 39.52
N SER A 305 3.40 -0.48 40.72
CA SER A 305 4.40 -1.27 41.45
C SER A 305 4.75 -2.60 40.78
N GLN A 306 3.89 -3.08 39.88
CA GLN A 306 4.11 -4.29 39.09
C GLN A 306 4.80 -3.99 37.75
N GLY A 307 4.85 -2.72 37.34
CA GLY A 307 5.53 -2.27 36.14
C GLY A 307 6.97 -1.83 36.41
N ASN A 308 7.88 -2.10 35.48
CA ASN A 308 9.22 -1.52 35.52
C ASN A 308 9.19 -0.09 34.97
N ILE A 309 9.74 0.88 35.69
CA ILE A 309 9.87 2.27 35.22
C ILE A 309 11.30 2.74 35.46
N GLU A 310 11.92 3.29 34.42
CA GLU A 310 13.24 3.88 34.48
C GLU A 310 13.15 5.39 34.24
N ILE A 311 13.75 6.19 35.12
CA ILE A 311 13.73 7.65 35.05
C ILE A 311 15.15 8.13 34.77
N ILE A 312 15.40 8.64 33.56
CA ILE A 312 16.69 9.19 33.16
C ILE A 312 16.72 10.68 33.47
N GLY A 313 17.77 11.14 34.15
CA GLY A 313 17.96 12.56 34.47
C GLY A 313 17.27 13.06 35.74
N LYS A 314 16.91 12.15 36.66
CA LYS A 314 16.45 12.48 38.02
C LYS A 314 17.44 13.37 38.77
#